data_AF-A0A383CNB3-F1
#
_entry.id   AF-A0A383CNB3-F1
#
_cell.length_a   1.000
_cell.length_b   1.000
_cell.length_c   1.000
_cell.angle_alpha   90.00
_cell.angle_beta   90.00
_cell.angle_gamma   90.00
#
_symmetry.space_group_name_H-M   'P 1'
#
loop_
_entity.id
_entity.type
_entity.pdbx_description
1 polymer ?
#
loop_
_entity_poly.entity_id
_entity_poly.type
_entity_poly.pdbx_seq_one_letter_code
_entity_poly.pdbx_strand_id
1 'polypeptide(L)'
;SVEIDSLVEIKLKQPDDFLKVKETLTRIGVASKKDKILYQSCHILHKQARYYIVHFKELFMLDGKPSNFSDNDAARRNTIVNLLAEWDLVQKVDNDNINEDDVVPINQLKIISFKKKDEWELVAKYNIGNKKNDDTKFESS
;
A
#
# COMPACT_ATOMS: atom_id res chain seq x y z
N SER A 1 -19.13 -1.91 -7.07
CA SER A 1 -18.29 -0.75 -6.73
C SER A 1 -17.71 -0.99 -5.36
N VAL A 2 -16.42 -0.77 -5.17
CA VAL A 2 -15.84 -0.80 -3.81
C VAL A 2 -16.28 0.46 -3.09
N GLU A 3 -16.93 0.30 -1.95
CA GLU A 3 -17.30 1.43 -1.09
C GLU A 3 -16.06 1.88 -0.31
N ILE A 4 -15.89 3.19 -0.12
CA ILE A 4 -14.75 3.76 0.63
C ILE A 4 -14.66 3.16 2.04
N ASP A 5 -15.81 2.76 2.58
CA ASP A 5 -15.97 2.15 3.90
C ASP A 5 -15.28 0.78 4.04
N SER A 6 -14.86 0.14 2.94
CA SER A 6 -14.07 -1.10 2.99
C SER A 6 -12.55 -0.87 3.04
N LEU A 7 -12.08 0.37 2.88
CA LEU A 7 -10.67 0.73 2.95
C LEU A 7 -10.24 0.87 4.42
N VAL A 8 -8.94 0.73 4.69
CA VAL A 8 -8.38 0.93 6.03
C VAL A 8 -8.10 2.41 6.23
N GLU A 9 -8.87 3.05 7.13
CA GLU A 9 -8.69 4.45 7.49
C GLU A 9 -7.50 4.58 8.45
N ILE A 10 -6.71 5.64 8.34
CA ILE A 10 -5.64 5.94 9.29
C ILE A 10 -5.68 7.41 9.67
N LYS A 11 -5.07 7.74 10.81
CA LYS A 11 -4.74 9.11 11.18
C LYS A 11 -3.24 9.36 11.05
N LEU A 12 -2.91 10.54 10.57
CA LEU A 12 -1.55 11.08 10.61
C LEU A 12 -1.44 12.04 11.79
N LYS A 13 -0.28 12.09 12.43
CA LYS A 13 -0.02 13.07 13.51
C LYS A 13 -0.01 14.49 12.97
N GLN A 14 0.60 14.68 11.81
CA GLN A 14 0.65 15.95 11.09
C GLN A 14 0.40 15.72 9.59
N PRO A 15 -0.22 16.67 8.87
CA PRO A 15 -0.45 16.54 7.43
C PRO A 15 0.83 16.26 6.63
N ASP A 16 1.96 16.84 7.04
CA ASP A 16 3.25 16.66 6.37
C ASP A 16 3.81 15.23 6.49
N ASP A 17 3.33 14.43 7.45
CA ASP A 17 3.70 13.01 7.57
C ASP A 17 3.18 12.20 6.38
N PHE A 18 2.23 12.72 5.61
CA PHE A 18 1.75 12.09 4.38
C PHE A 18 2.91 11.75 3.43
N LEU A 19 3.85 12.68 3.23
CA LEU A 19 4.99 12.46 2.34
C LEU A 19 5.96 11.41 2.91
N LYS A 20 6.12 11.37 4.24
CA LYS A 20 6.95 10.37 4.91
C LYS A 20 6.37 8.97 4.76
N VAL A 21 5.05 8.81 4.97
CA VAL A 21 4.36 7.53 4.79
C VAL A 21 4.37 7.12 3.32
N LYS A 22 4.12 8.07 2.40
CA LYS A 22 4.18 7.83 0.95
C LYS A 22 5.55 7.31 0.52
N GLU A 23 6.64 7.93 0.95
CA GLU A 23 8.00 7.46 0.67
C GLU A 23 8.26 6.09 1.29
N THR A 24 7.90 5.91 2.56
CA THR A 24 8.12 4.65 3.29
C THR A 24 7.48 3.47 2.58
N LEU A 25 6.24 3.65 2.09
CA LEU A 25 5.51 2.61 1.35
C LEU A 25 6.18 2.21 0.03
N THR A 26 6.93 3.10 -0.64
CA THR A 26 7.69 2.72 -1.85
C THR A 26 8.78 1.68 -1.57
N ARG A 27 9.19 1.54 -0.31
CA ARG A 27 10.23 0.61 0.15
C ARG A 27 9.67 -0.65 0.81
N ILE A 28 8.36 -0.89 0.72
CA ILE A 28 7.68 -2.08 1.26
C ILE A 28 6.83 -2.77 0.19
N GLY A 29 7.03 -4.08 0.02
CA GLY A 29 6.18 -4.88 -0.86
C GLY A 29 6.76 -6.25 -1.19
N VAL A 30 6.59 -6.70 -2.43
CA VAL A 30 7.05 -8.02 -2.90
C VAL A 30 8.31 -7.86 -3.74
N ALA A 31 9.32 -8.68 -3.49
CA ALA A 31 10.61 -8.59 -4.16
C ALA A 31 10.82 -9.68 -5.22
N SER A 32 11.26 -9.28 -6.42
CA SER A 32 12.00 -10.19 -7.32
C SER A 32 13.46 -10.20 -6.87
N LYS A 33 13.89 -11.26 -6.16
CA LYS A 33 15.27 -11.37 -5.67
C LYS A 33 16.30 -11.48 -6.80
N LYS A 34 15.91 -12.08 -7.92
CA LYS A 34 16.78 -12.26 -9.09
C LYS A 34 17.18 -10.91 -9.69
N ASP A 35 16.22 -10.00 -9.79
CA ASP A 35 16.38 -8.73 -10.52
C ASP A 35 16.58 -7.53 -9.59
N LYS A 36 16.58 -7.73 -8.26
CA LYS A 36 16.60 -6.67 -7.23
C LYS A 36 15.50 -5.61 -7.44
N ILE A 37 14.32 -6.07 -7.84
CA ILE A 37 13.14 -5.20 -8.00
C ILE A 37 12.25 -5.37 -6.78
N LEU A 38 11.83 -4.25 -6.19
CA LEU A 38 10.77 -4.20 -5.20
C LEU A 38 9.51 -3.64 -5.84
N TYR A 39 8.44 -4.43 -5.83
CA TYR A 39 7.12 -3.99 -6.24
C TYR A 39 6.34 -3.50 -5.02
N GLN A 40 6.05 -2.19 -4.99
CA GLN A 40 5.25 -1.56 -3.94
C GLN A 40 3.86 -2.21 -3.86
N SER A 41 3.45 -2.59 -2.64
CA SER A 41 2.16 -3.24 -2.40
C SER A 41 1.03 -2.27 -2.05
N CYS A 42 1.33 -1.28 -1.20
CA CYS A 42 0.32 -0.38 -0.66
C CYS A 42 0.67 1.08 -0.91
N HIS A 43 -0.36 1.92 -0.90
CA HIS A 43 -0.28 3.36 -1.06
C HIS A 43 -1.04 4.07 0.05
N ILE A 44 -0.62 5.30 0.36
CA ILE A 44 -1.41 6.22 1.16
C ILE A 44 -2.30 7.05 0.22
N LEU A 45 -3.60 7.07 0.51
CA LEU A 45 -4.62 7.84 -0.22
C LEU A 45 -5.17 8.93 0.71
N HIS A 46 -5.33 10.14 0.19
CA HIS A 46 -6.04 11.22 0.87
C HIS A 46 -7.35 11.51 0.11
N LYS A 47 -8.49 11.33 0.77
CA LYS A 47 -9.81 11.50 0.16
C LYS A 47 -10.81 12.00 1.21
N GLN A 48 -11.59 13.03 0.87
CA GLN A 48 -12.62 13.60 1.76
C GLN A 48 -12.11 13.93 3.18
N ALA A 49 -10.93 14.56 3.28
CA ALA A 49 -10.25 14.92 4.53
C ALA A 49 -9.86 13.73 5.43
N ARG A 50 -9.84 12.51 4.89
CA ARG A 50 -9.40 11.28 5.56
C ARG A 50 -8.23 10.64 4.82
N TYR A 51 -7.42 9.89 5.56
CA TYR A 51 -6.28 9.16 5.02
C TYR A 51 -6.55 7.67 5.07
N TYR A 52 -6.05 6.94 4.07
CA TYR A 52 -6.24 5.51 3.96
C TYR A 52 -4.95 4.81 3.54
N ILE A 53 -4.74 3.59 4.01
CA ILE A 53 -3.74 2.68 3.44
C ILE A 53 -4.48 1.67 2.56
N VAL A 54 -4.11 1.63 1.28
CA VAL A 54 -4.82 0.83 0.27
C VAL A 54 -3.84 -0.03 -0.50
N HIS A 55 -4.23 -1.25 -0.82
CA HIS A 55 -3.49 -2.11 -1.73
C HIS A 55 -3.65 -1.60 -3.18
N PHE A 56 -2.62 -1.71 -4.03
CA PHE A 56 -2.69 -1.20 -5.41
C PHE A 56 -3.86 -1.82 -6.23
N LYS A 57 -4.27 -3.04 -5.90
CA LYS A 57 -5.44 -3.70 -6.50
C LYS A 57 -6.77 -3.06 -6.09
N GLU A 58 -6.88 -2.53 -4.88
CA GLU A 58 -8.07 -1.77 -4.45
C GLU A 58 -8.15 -0.45 -5.22
N LEU A 59 -7.00 0.18 -5.53
CA LEU A 59 -6.95 1.37 -6.38
C LEU A 59 -7.51 1.10 -7.79
N PHE A 60 -7.18 -0.05 -8.40
CA PHE A 60 -7.80 -0.45 -9.67
C PHE A 60 -9.32 -0.58 -9.55
N MET A 61 -9.83 -1.15 -8.46
CA MET A 61 -11.28 -1.28 -8.25
C MET A 61 -11.96 0.07 -8.03
N LEU A 62 -11.32 1.00 -7.31
CA LEU A 62 -11.81 2.37 -7.11
C LEU A 62 -11.92 3.15 -8.44
N ASP A 63 -11.05 2.84 -9.40
CA ASP A 63 -11.09 3.38 -10.76
C ASP A 63 -12.07 2.63 -11.69
N GLY A 64 -12.75 1.59 -11.19
CA GLY A 64 -13.64 0.75 -12.00
C GLY A 64 -12.90 -0.21 -12.95
N LYS A 65 -11.59 -0.42 -12.76
CA LYS A 65 -10.81 -1.38 -13.53
C LYS A 65 -10.94 -2.80 -12.96
N PRO A 66 -10.83 -3.85 -13.79
CA PRO A 66 -10.78 -5.23 -13.32
C PRO A 66 -9.62 -5.43 -12.33
N SER A 67 -9.88 -6.16 -11.26
CA SER A 67 -8.89 -6.43 -10.22
C SER A 67 -9.19 -7.76 -9.55
N ASN A 68 -8.15 -8.53 -9.24
CA ASN A 68 -8.22 -9.80 -8.52
C ASN A 68 -7.74 -9.62 -7.08
N PHE A 69 -8.27 -8.61 -6.38
CA PHE A 69 -8.01 -8.40 -4.96
C PHE A 69 -8.48 -9.63 -4.17
N SER A 70 -7.62 -10.12 -3.28
CA SER A 70 -7.81 -11.36 -2.53
C SER A 70 -7.55 -11.14 -1.05
N ASP A 71 -7.97 -12.10 -0.22
CA ASP A 71 -7.73 -12.07 1.24
C ASP A 71 -6.23 -11.97 1.56
N ASN A 72 -5.36 -12.61 0.76
CA ASN A 72 -3.90 -12.49 0.91
C ASN A 72 -3.39 -11.07 0.60
N ASP A 73 -4.05 -10.32 -0.29
CA ASP A 73 -3.72 -8.92 -0.54
C ASP A 73 -4.19 -8.02 0.62
N ALA A 74 -5.36 -8.32 1.20
CA ALA A 74 -5.86 -7.67 2.41
C ALA A 74 -4.92 -7.94 3.61
N ALA A 75 -4.53 -9.19 3.83
CA ALA A 75 -3.60 -9.59 4.88
C ALA A 75 -2.24 -8.89 4.74
N ARG A 76 -1.70 -8.73 3.52
CA ARG A 76 -0.49 -7.93 3.27
C ARG A 76 -0.68 -6.46 3.64
N ARG A 77 -1.79 -5.85 3.23
CA ARG A 77 -2.13 -4.47 3.59
C ARG A 77 -2.20 -4.31 5.10
N ASN A 78 -2.88 -5.22 5.79
CA ASN A 78 -3.05 -5.20 7.24
C ASN A 78 -1.68 -5.33 7.96
N THR A 79 -0.81 -6.26 7.54
CA THR A 79 0.56 -6.36 8.07
C THR A 79 1.33 -5.05 7.88
N ILE A 80 1.23 -4.41 6.71
CA ILE A 80 1.90 -3.12 6.44
C ILE A 80 1.34 -2.00 7.32
N VAL A 81 0.02 -1.94 7.53
CA VAL A 81 -0.60 -0.95 8.43
C VAL A 81 -0.11 -1.14 9.86
N ASN A 82 -0.06 -2.37 10.35
CA ASN A 82 0.46 -2.68 11.69
C ASN A 82 1.92 -2.24 11.84
N LEU A 83 2.79 -2.51 10.85
CA LEU A 83 4.18 -2.04 10.86
C LEU A 83 4.29 -0.51 10.91
N LEU A 84 3.49 0.20 10.12
CA LEU A 84 3.49 1.66 10.13
C LEU A 84 3.01 2.23 11.48
N ALA A 85 2.06 1.56 12.13
CA ALA A 85 1.57 1.92 13.45
C ALA A 85 2.62 1.64 14.54
N GLU A 86 3.30 0.49 14.48
CA GLU A 86 4.41 0.14 15.38
C GLU A 86 5.58 1.13 15.28
N TRP A 87 5.85 1.65 14.07
CA TRP A 87 6.85 2.70 13.85
C TRP A 87 6.32 4.12 14.13
N ASP A 88 5.09 4.22 14.64
CA ASP A 88 4.49 5.48 15.06
C ASP A 88 4.38 6.51 13.92
N LEU A 89 4.26 6.01 12.69
CA LEU A 89 4.07 6.80 11.46
C LEU A 89 2.59 7.06 11.15
N VAL A 90 1.71 6.17 11.61
CA VAL A 90 0.25 6.28 11.47
C VAL A 90 -0.43 5.81 12.75
N GLN A 91 -1.69 6.20 12.94
CA GLN A 91 -2.57 5.64 13.97
C GLN A 91 -3.74 4.93 13.30
N LYS A 92 -4.03 3.70 13.73
CA LYS A 92 -5.22 2.95 13.31
C LYS A 92 -6.47 3.65 13.86
N VAL A 93 -7.57 3.60 13.13
CA VAL A 93 -8.88 4.08 13.59
C VAL A 93 -9.63 2.89 14.22
N ASP A 94 -10.25 3.08 15.38
CA ASP A 94 -10.87 1.99 16.16
C ASP A 94 -12.00 1.22 15.42
N ASN A 95 -12.52 1.76 14.32
CA ASN A 95 -13.52 1.11 13.44
C ASN A 95 -12.91 0.39 12.23
N ASP A 96 -11.58 0.26 12.15
CA ASP A 96 -10.95 -0.36 10.99
C ASP A 96 -11.28 -1.85 10.89
N ASN A 97 -11.64 -2.29 9.69
CA ASN A 97 -11.88 -3.69 9.31
C ASN A 97 -10.60 -4.56 9.32
N ILE A 98 -9.60 -4.21 10.12
CA ILE A 98 -8.39 -5.01 10.30
C ILE A 98 -8.68 -6.03 11.39
N ASN A 99 -8.99 -7.26 10.99
CA ASN A 99 -8.87 -8.39 11.91
C ASN A 99 -7.38 -8.60 12.22
N GLU A 100 -6.99 -8.56 13.48
CA GLU A 100 -5.58 -8.73 13.89
C GLU A 100 -5.01 -10.11 13.51
N ASP A 101 -5.89 -11.10 13.34
CA ASP A 101 -5.54 -12.44 12.86
C ASP A 101 -5.38 -12.52 11.32
N ASP A 102 -5.84 -11.50 10.58
CA ASP A 102 -5.75 -11.44 9.11
C ASP A 102 -4.50 -10.67 8.66
N VAL A 103 -3.35 -11.29 8.89
CA VAL A 103 -2.01 -10.75 8.57
C VAL A 103 -1.14 -11.82 7.90
N VAL A 104 -0.23 -11.39 7.02
CA VAL A 104 0.82 -12.29 6.53
C VAL A 104 2.05 -12.28 7.44
N PRO A 105 2.81 -13.40 7.50
CA PRO A 105 4.13 -13.42 8.11
C PRO A 105 5.07 -12.38 7.49
N ILE A 106 5.86 -11.70 8.32
CA ILE A 106 6.77 -10.62 7.89
C ILE A 106 7.77 -11.05 6.81
N ASN A 107 8.15 -12.33 6.78
CA ASN A 107 9.08 -12.88 5.78
C ASN A 107 8.52 -12.92 4.35
N GLN A 108 7.20 -12.75 4.18
CA GLN A 108 6.53 -12.62 2.89
C GLN A 108 6.58 -11.18 2.36
N LEU A 109 6.95 -10.22 3.22
CA LEU A 109 7.19 -8.83 2.84
C LEU A 109 8.68 -8.56 2.71
N LYS A 110 9.06 -7.79 1.71
CA LYS A 110 10.38 -7.19 1.62
C LYS A 110 10.28 -5.74 2.09
N ILE A 111 11.12 -5.41 3.07
CA ILE A 111 11.32 -4.05 3.56
C ILE A 111 12.75 -3.64 3.21
N ILE A 112 12.91 -2.50 2.55
CA ILE A 112 14.20 -1.95 2.17
C ILE A 112 14.49 -0.73 3.06
N SER A 113 15.62 -0.75 3.78
CA SER A 113 16.03 0.42 4.56
C SER A 113 16.42 1.57 3.64
N PHE A 114 16.24 2.80 4.09
CA PHE A 114 16.55 4.00 3.30
C PHE A 114 17.98 3.98 2.72
N LYS A 115 18.96 3.47 3.49
CA LYS A 115 20.37 3.38 3.07
C LYS A 115 20.62 2.42 1.91
N LYS A 116 19.72 1.45 1.67
CA LYS A 116 19.86 0.42 0.63
C LYS A 116 18.92 0.65 -0.55
N LYS A 117 18.13 1.73 -0.56
CA LYS A 117 17.10 1.96 -1.58
C LYS A 117 17.70 2.04 -2.99
N ASP A 118 18.89 2.62 -3.11
CA ASP A 118 19.57 2.82 -4.41
C ASP A 118 20.18 1.50 -4.94
N GLU A 119 20.19 0.44 -4.14
CA GLU A 119 20.57 -0.91 -4.59
C GLU A 119 19.40 -1.68 -5.24
N TRP A 120 18.20 -1.11 -5.22
CA TRP A 120 16.96 -1.75 -5.67
C TRP A 120 16.20 -0.86 -6.65
N GLU A 121 15.57 -1.48 -7.64
CA GLU A 121 14.57 -0.81 -8.45
C GLU A 121 13.24 -0.79 -7.69
N LEU A 122 12.73 0.40 -7.34
CA LEU A 122 11.47 0.56 -6.63
C LEU A 122 10.35 0.83 -7.65
N VAL A 123 9.46 -0.13 -7.84
CA VAL A 123 8.40 -0.08 -8.86
C VAL A 123 7.03 0.02 -8.22
N ALA A 124 6.28 1.07 -8.57
CA ALA A 124 4.87 1.19 -8.22
C ALA A 124 4.00 0.59 -9.32
N LYS A 125 3.16 -0.42 -8.98
CA LYS A 125 2.19 -1.00 -9.92
C LYS A 125 1.01 -0.07 -10.21
N TYR A 126 0.86 1.00 -9.43
CA TYR A 126 -0.17 2.02 -9.59
C TYR A 126 0.39 3.41 -9.32
N ASN A 127 0.07 4.38 -10.17
CA ASN A 127 0.48 5.77 -10.03
C ASN A 127 -0.74 6.64 -9.67
N ILE A 128 -0.80 7.08 -8.40
CA ILE A 128 -1.89 7.95 -7.92
C ILE A 128 -1.77 9.34 -8.54
N GLY A 129 -2.80 9.77 -9.28
CA GLY A 129 -2.96 11.15 -9.72
C GLY A 129 -2.80 11.41 -11.23
N ASN A 130 -2.51 10.41 -12.05
CA ASN A 130 -2.55 10.59 -13.50
C ASN A 130 -4.01 10.56 -14.00
N LYS A 131 -4.57 11.75 -14.23
CA LYS A 131 -5.80 11.92 -15.02
C LYS A 131 -5.58 11.27 -16.39
N LYS A 132 -6.40 10.24 -16.68
CA LYS A 132 -6.74 9.71 -18.01
C LYS A 132 -5.61 9.85 -19.05
N ASN A 133 -4.68 8.89 -19.12
CA ASN A 133 -3.95 8.47 -20.34
C ASN A 133 -2.70 7.63 -19.98
N ASP A 134 -2.83 6.58 -19.18
CA ASP A 134 -1.78 5.56 -19.19
C ASP A 134 -2.39 4.17 -18.95
N ASP A 135 -2.94 3.63 -20.03
CA ASP A 135 -3.30 2.22 -20.16
C ASP A 135 -2.04 1.43 -20.55
N THR A 136 -1.00 1.49 -19.72
CA THR A 136 0.12 0.56 -19.87
C THR A 136 -0.31 -0.79 -19.30
N LYS A 137 -0.60 -1.72 -20.21
CA LYS A 137 -0.83 -3.14 -19.97
C LYS A 137 0.20 -3.70 -18.98
N PHE A 138 -0.26 -4.03 -17.77
CA PHE A 138 0.39 -5.07 -16.97
C PHE A 138 -0.52 -6.29 -17.01
N GLU A 139 -0.36 -7.07 -18.09
CA GLU A 139 -0.89 -8.43 -18.16
C GLU A 139 -0.20 -9.28 -17.10
N SER A 140 -1.03 -10.02 -16.37
CA SER A 140 -0.68 -11.00 -15.34
C SER A 140 0.42 -11.94 -15.84
N SER A 141 1.56 -11.95 -15.15
CA SER A 141 2.49 -13.08 -15.12
C SER A 141 2.44 -13.72 -13.74
#